data_AF-A0A7S2UKW9-F1
#
_entry.id   AF-A0A7S2UKW9-F1
#
_cell.length_a   1.000
_cell.length_b   1.000
_cell.length_c   1.000
_cell.angle_alpha   90.00
_cell.angle_beta   90.00
_cell.angle_gamma   90.00
#
_symmetry.space_group_name_H-M   'P 1'
#
loop_
_entity.id
_entity.type
_entity.pdbx_description
1 polymer ?
#
loop_
_entity_poly.entity_id
_entity_poly.type
_entity_poly.pdbx_seq_one_letter_code
_entity_poly.pdbx_strand_id
1 'polypeptide(L)'
;MTPERIKLLEKLGFVWKVHNRQPTQKEEQIWRKRYKELKEYQSEHDDCLVPQMYPLNPALGKWVSKQRVKYSLWKNKNDKFYITPKRIELLERIGFVWNAREAILETKNRRVGKLS
;
A
#
# COMPACT_ATOMS: atom_id res chain seq x y z
N MET A 1 -14.56 -21.62 -22.01
CA MET A 1 -13.20 -21.95 -22.52
C MET A 1 -13.14 -23.44 -22.75
N THR A 2 -12.59 -23.89 -23.88
CA THR A 2 -12.48 -25.34 -24.13
C THR A 2 -11.15 -25.87 -23.60
N PRO A 3 -11.08 -27.15 -23.16
CA PRO A 3 -9.85 -27.75 -22.63
C PRO A 3 -8.66 -27.70 -23.59
N GLU A 4 -8.92 -27.75 -24.90
CA GLU A 4 -7.92 -27.72 -25.96
C GLU A 4 -7.27 -26.33 -26.05
N ARG A 5 -8.07 -25.28 -25.88
CA ARG A 5 -7.60 -23.89 -25.86
C ARG A 5 -6.74 -23.61 -24.63
N ILE A 6 -7.04 -24.22 -23.49
CA ILE A 6 -6.25 -24.09 -22.25
C ILE A 6 -4.87 -24.73 -22.43
N LYS A 7 -4.80 -25.97 -22.95
CA LYS A 7 -3.53 -26.67 -23.20
C LYS A 7 -2.61 -25.93 -24.18
N LEU A 8 -3.18 -25.31 -25.21
CA LEU A 8 -2.41 -24.52 -26.17
C LEU A 8 -1.79 -23.28 -25.49
N LEU A 9 -2.55 -22.61 -24.62
CA LEU A 9 -2.08 -21.45 -23.88
C LEU A 9 -1.00 -21.84 -22.87
N GLU A 10 -1.15 -22.94 -22.14
CA GLU A 10 -0.10 -23.45 -21.24
C GLU A 10 1.20 -23.78 -21.98
N LYS A 11 1.11 -24.41 -23.16
CA LYS A 11 2.28 -24.73 -24.01
C LYS A 11 3.02 -23.49 -24.51
N LEU A 12 2.32 -22.38 -24.68
CA LEU A 12 2.90 -21.09 -25.08
C LEU A 12 3.48 -20.30 -23.90
N GLY A 13 3.49 -20.87 -22.69
CA GLY A 13 3.90 -20.16 -21.47
C GLY A 13 2.93 -19.03 -21.10
N PHE A 14 1.66 -19.14 -21.51
CA PHE A 14 0.67 -18.12 -21.26
C PHE A 14 0.42 -18.00 -19.75
N VAL A 15 0.82 -16.86 -19.18
CA VAL A 15 0.68 -16.59 -17.75
C VAL A 15 -0.78 -16.26 -17.45
N TRP A 16 -1.52 -17.25 -16.97
CA TRP A 16 -2.93 -17.12 -16.56
C TRP A 16 -3.15 -16.06 -15.46
N LYS A 17 -2.11 -15.76 -14.66
CA LYS A 17 -2.12 -14.73 -13.62
C LYS A 17 -1.33 -13.49 -14.05
N VAL A 18 -1.92 -12.65 -14.90
CA VAL A 18 -1.37 -11.32 -15.28
C VAL A 18 -1.04 -10.46 -14.04
N HIS A 19 -1.68 -10.73 -12.90
CA HIS A 19 -1.62 -9.95 -11.67
C HIS A 19 -0.50 -10.35 -10.69
N ASN A 20 0.23 -11.45 -10.96
CA ASN A 20 1.40 -11.89 -10.16
C ASN A 20 2.74 -11.43 -10.76
N ARG A 21 2.73 -10.41 -11.64
CA ARG A 21 3.97 -9.90 -12.21
C ARG A 21 4.81 -9.25 -11.11
N GLN A 22 6.08 -9.63 -11.04
CA GLN A 22 7.03 -8.94 -10.18
C GLN A 22 7.09 -7.46 -10.59
N PRO A 23 7.24 -6.52 -9.64
CA PRO A 23 7.43 -5.12 -9.97
C PRO A 23 8.65 -4.98 -10.87
N THR A 24 8.54 -4.19 -11.94
CA THR A 24 9.70 -3.82 -12.73
C THR A 24 10.70 -3.03 -11.88
N GLN A 25 11.96 -2.99 -12.29
CA GLN A 25 13.00 -2.22 -11.60
C GLN A 25 12.61 -0.74 -11.43
N LYS A 26 11.96 -0.15 -12.44
CA LYS A 26 11.45 1.22 -12.40
C LYS A 26 10.35 1.39 -11.34
N GLU A 27 9.41 0.46 -11.26
CA GLU A 27 8.35 0.48 -10.24
C GLU A 27 8.91 0.34 -8.83
N GLU A 28 9.96 -0.47 -8.67
CA GLU A 28 10.66 -0.64 -7.41
C GLU A 28 11.41 0.62 -6.99
N GLN A 29 12.11 1.29 -7.92
CA GLN A 29 12.76 2.58 -7.65
C GLN A 29 11.74 3.65 -7.23
N ILE A 30 10.61 3.73 -7.93
CA ILE A 30 9.54 4.68 -7.57
C ILE A 30 8.99 4.34 -6.19
N TRP A 31 8.77 3.06 -5.88
CA TRP A 31 8.27 2.64 -4.57
C TRP A 31 9.26 3.01 -3.46
N ARG A 32 10.55 2.75 -3.65
CA ARG A 32 11.61 3.10 -2.69
C ARG A 32 11.72 4.61 -2.48
N LYS A 33 11.59 5.41 -3.55
CA LYS A 33 11.57 6.88 -3.45
C LYS A 33 10.42 7.34 -2.55
N ARG A 34 9.20 6.85 -2.78
CA ARG A 34 8.03 7.22 -1.96
C ARG A 34 8.12 6.72 -0.52
N TYR A 35 8.72 5.56 -0.33
CA TYR A 35 9.01 5.04 1.00
C TYR A 35 9.98 5.94 1.77
N LYS A 36 10.99 6.50 1.10
CA LYS A 36 11.89 7.49 1.71
C LYS A 36 11.15 8.77 2.09
N GLU A 37 10.34 9.32 1.19
CA GLU A 37 9.51 10.52 1.46
C GLU A 37 8.55 10.28 2.66
N LEU A 38 8.02 9.06 2.81
CA LEU A 38 7.19 8.70 3.96
C LEU A 38 7.99 8.65 5.27
N LYS A 39 9.25 8.18 5.24
CA LYS A 39 10.13 8.21 6.42
C LYS A 39 10.47 9.62 6.86
N GLU A 40 10.70 10.51 5.90
CA GLU A 40 10.93 11.94 6.16
C GLU A 40 9.69 12.54 6.83
N TYR A 41 8.49 12.30 6.27
CA TYR A 41 7.23 12.71 6.89
C TYR A 41 7.06 12.15 8.31
N GLN A 42 7.35 10.87 8.52
CA GLN A 42 7.26 10.23 9.84
C GLN A 42 8.22 10.87 10.85
N SER A 43 9.41 11.29 10.41
CA SER A 43 10.36 11.97 11.29
C SER A 43 9.90 13.38 11.66
N GLU A 44 9.17 14.06 10.78
CA GLU A 44 8.66 15.42 11.00
C GLU A 44 7.38 15.46 11.83
N HIS A 45 6.49 14.48 11.63
CA HIS A 45 5.14 14.46 12.22
C HIS A 45 4.97 13.43 13.35
N ASP A 46 5.97 12.58 13.59
CA ASP A 46 5.93 11.43 14.50
C ASP A 46 4.77 10.44 14.20
N ASP A 47 4.22 10.53 12.98
CA ASP A 47 3.14 9.68 12.51
C ASP A 47 3.23 9.39 11.00
N CYS A 48 2.50 8.37 10.56
CA CYS A 48 2.34 8.03 9.15
C CYS A 48 0.93 8.38 8.63
N LEU A 49 0.26 9.36 9.25
CA LEU A 49 -1.10 9.80 8.93
C LEU A 49 -1.11 10.86 7.82
N VAL A 50 -0.37 10.60 6.74
CA VAL A 50 -0.33 11.51 5.58
C VAL A 50 -1.74 11.72 5.02
N PRO A 51 -2.22 12.98 4.91
CA PRO A 51 -3.49 13.29 4.27
C PRO A 51 -3.50 12.87 2.80
N GLN A 52 -4.68 12.46 2.29
CA GLN A 52 -4.80 12.11 0.87
C GLN A 52 -4.46 13.30 -0.05
N MET A 53 -4.87 14.50 0.35
CA MET A 53 -4.52 15.76 -0.30
C MET A 53 -3.44 16.48 0.50
N TYR A 54 -2.26 15.86 0.61
CA TYR A 54 -1.13 16.48 1.27
C TYR A 54 -0.56 17.62 0.39
N PRO A 55 -0.63 18.90 0.82
CA PRO A 55 -0.29 20.03 -0.04
C PRO A 55 1.18 20.08 -0.44
N LEU A 56 2.07 19.72 0.50
CA LEU A 56 3.52 19.77 0.27
C LEU A 56 4.00 18.67 -0.68
N ASN A 57 3.36 17.50 -0.64
CA ASN A 57 3.64 16.40 -1.57
C ASN A 57 2.35 15.62 -1.92
N PRO A 58 1.56 16.12 -2.90
CA PRO A 58 0.30 15.47 -3.29
C PRO A 58 0.49 14.05 -3.83
N ALA A 59 1.67 13.76 -4.36
CA ALA A 59 2.00 12.44 -4.86
C ALA A 59 2.24 11.42 -3.74
N LEU A 60 2.82 11.84 -2.62
CA LEU A 60 2.94 11.02 -1.41
C LEU A 60 1.56 10.69 -0.83
N GLY A 61 0.67 11.68 -0.69
CA GLY A 61 -0.70 11.45 -0.19
C GLY A 61 -1.48 10.43 -1.04
N LYS A 62 -1.42 10.56 -2.37
CA LYS A 62 -1.99 9.58 -3.31
C LYS A 62 -1.33 8.20 -3.18
N TRP A 63 -0.01 8.14 -3.00
CA TRP A 63 0.72 6.88 -2.86
C TRP A 63 0.36 6.14 -1.57
N VAL A 64 0.28 6.85 -0.44
CA VAL A 64 -0.15 6.31 0.87
C VAL A 64 -1.57 5.75 0.77
N SER A 65 -2.49 6.51 0.17
CA SER A 65 -3.86 6.02 -0.08
C SER A 65 -3.88 4.74 -0.91
N LYS A 66 -3.04 4.64 -1.95
CA LYS A 66 -2.91 3.42 -2.75
C LYS A 66 -2.36 2.24 -1.96
N GLN A 67 -1.41 2.44 -1.04
CA GLN A 67 -0.91 1.33 -0.19
C GLN A 67 -2.02 0.79 0.71
N ARG A 68 -2.84 1.65 1.32
CA ARG A 68 -3.98 1.23 2.15
C ARG A 68 -5.01 0.41 1.36
N VAL A 69 -5.36 0.85 0.15
CA VAL A 69 -6.27 0.09 -0.74
C VAL A 69 -5.67 -1.26 -1.10
N LYS A 70 -4.39 -1.32 -1.51
CA LYS A 70 -3.73 -2.59 -1.86
C LYS A 70 -3.67 -3.55 -0.68
N TYR A 71 -3.37 -3.06 0.52
CA TYR A 71 -3.37 -3.90 1.73
C TYR A 71 -4.76 -4.42 2.07
N SER A 72 -5.80 -3.59 1.99
CA SER A 72 -7.18 -4.04 2.21
C SER A 72 -7.61 -5.11 1.20
N LEU A 73 -7.23 -4.96 -0.07
CA LEU A 73 -7.52 -5.96 -1.09
C LEU A 73 -6.76 -7.27 -0.87
N TRP A 74 -5.48 -7.17 -0.50
CA TRP A 74 -4.66 -8.32 -0.10
C TRP A 74 -5.24 -9.06 1.10
N LYS A 75 -5.67 -8.33 2.14
CA LYS A 75 -6.31 -8.88 3.35
C LYS A 75 -7.62 -9.61 3.01
N ASN A 76 -8.39 -9.10 2.05
CA ASN A 76 -9.64 -9.69 1.59
C ASN A 76 -9.46 -10.81 0.54
N LYS A 77 -8.22 -11.33 0.37
CA LYS A 77 -7.86 -12.38 -0.60
C LYS A 77 -8.28 -12.04 -2.04
N ASN A 78 -8.34 -10.76 -2.38
CA ASN A 78 -8.65 -10.32 -3.73
C ASN A 78 -7.35 -10.25 -4.56
N ASP A 79 -7.15 -11.25 -5.41
CA ASP A 79 -5.96 -11.44 -6.27
C ASP A 79 -5.75 -10.32 -7.32
N LYS A 80 -6.64 -9.31 -7.36
CA LYS A 80 -6.63 -8.26 -8.39
C LYS A 80 -5.54 -7.20 -8.17
N PHE A 81 -5.07 -7.00 -6.93
CA PHE A 81 -4.03 -6.00 -6.62
C PHE A 81 -3.07 -6.50 -5.53
N TYR A 82 -1.84 -6.81 -5.95
CA TYR A 82 -0.79 -7.30 -5.07
C TYR A 82 0.02 -6.16 -4.44
N ILE A 83 0.04 -6.14 -3.10
CA ILE A 83 1.13 -5.58 -2.31
C ILE A 83 2.03 -6.75 -1.90
N THR A 84 3.35 -6.56 -1.98
CA THR A 84 4.29 -7.64 -1.63
C THR A 84 4.38 -7.76 -0.12
N PRO A 85 4.56 -8.98 0.44
CA PRO A 85 4.82 -9.15 1.87
C PRO A 85 5.99 -8.29 2.35
N LYS A 86 7.04 -8.17 1.53
CA LYS A 86 8.20 -7.32 1.84
C LYS A 86 7.84 -5.84 1.98
N ARG A 87 6.92 -5.33 1.15
CA ARG A 87 6.45 -3.94 1.23
C ARG A 87 5.60 -3.70 2.47
N ILE A 88 4.79 -4.69 2.87
CA ILE A 88 4.03 -4.65 4.13
C ILE A 88 5.00 -4.53 5.30
N GLU A 89 5.97 -5.44 5.41
CA GLU A 89 6.96 -5.46 6.50
C GLU A 89 7.72 -4.11 6.60
N LEU A 90 8.16 -3.56 5.46
CA LEU A 90 8.86 -2.29 5.44
C LEU A 90 8.00 -1.12 5.92
N LEU A 91 6.70 -1.12 5.60
CA LEU A 91 5.75 -0.10 6.03
C LEU A 91 5.41 -0.26 7.53
N GLU A 92 5.21 -1.48 8.00
CA GLU A 92 4.97 -1.76 9.42
C GLU A 92 6.16 -1.35 10.29
N ARG A 93 7.39 -1.55 9.81
CA ARG A 93 8.61 -1.14 10.52
C ARG A 93 8.70 0.37 10.81
N ILE A 94 8.02 1.19 10.03
CA ILE A 94 7.97 2.65 10.23
C ILE A 94 6.67 3.11 10.91
N GLY A 95 5.89 2.18 11.46
CA GLY A 95 4.62 2.50 12.13
C GLY A 95 3.51 2.91 11.16
N PHE A 96 3.52 2.39 9.92
CA PHE A 96 2.51 2.77 8.93
C PHE A 96 1.10 2.37 9.36
N VAL A 97 0.20 3.36 9.34
CA VAL A 97 -1.21 3.15 9.69
C VAL A 97 -1.99 2.73 8.46
N TRP A 98 -2.40 1.46 8.44
CA TRP A 98 -3.24 0.89 7.38
C TRP A 98 -4.69 1.38 7.42
N ASN A 99 -5.24 1.58 8.62
CA ASN A 99 -6.59 2.13 8.83
C ASN A 99 -6.54 3.55 9.41
N ALA A 100 -6.49 4.54 8.53
CA ALA A 100 -6.44 5.94 8.97
C ALA A 100 -7.72 6.39 9.70
N ARG A 101 -8.88 5.80 9.40
CA ARG A 101 -10.13 6.18 10.08
C ARG A 101 -10.09 5.78 11.55
N GLU A 102 -9.69 4.54 11.83
CA GLU A 102 -9.52 4.05 13.21
C GLU A 102 -8.49 4.87 13.96
N ALA A 103 -7.31 5.11 13.37
CA ALA A 103 -6.26 5.87 14.03
C ALA A 103 -6.70 7.32 14.32
N ILE A 104 -7.34 8.02 13.37
CA ILE A 104 -7.83 9.39 13.61
C ILE A 104 -8.86 9.43 14.74
N LEU A 105 -9.75 8.42 14.84
CA LEU A 105 -10.70 8.33 15.95
C LEU A 105 -9.99 8.14 17.30
N GLU A 106 -8.96 7.29 17.34
CA GLU A 106 -8.16 7.10 18.56
C GLU A 106 -7.41 8.38 18.95
N THR A 107 -6.82 9.09 18.00
CA THR A 107 -6.13 10.36 18.26
C THR A 107 -7.08 11.43 18.77
N LYS A 108 -8.32 11.48 18.26
CA LYS A 108 -9.35 12.40 18.76
C LYS A 108 -9.79 12.03 20.18
N ASN A 109 -10.06 10.76 20.45
CA ASN A 109 -10.49 10.30 21.77
C ASN A 109 -9.43 10.57 22.86
N ARG A 110 -8.13 10.41 22.55
CA ARG A 110 -7.03 10.76 23.48
C ARG A 110 -6.93 12.26 23.79
N ARG A 111 -7.34 13.15 22.88
CA ARG A 111 -7.32 14.60 23.11
C ARG A 111 -8.49 15.09 23.94
N VAL A 112 -9.65 14.43 23.82
CA VAL A 112 -10.85 14.78 24.60
C VAL A 112 -10.74 14.29 26.06
N GLY A 113 -10.06 13.17 26.31
CA GLY A 113 -9.85 12.63 27.66
C GLY A 113 -8.81 13.34 28.54
N LYS A 114 -8.19 14.45 28.08
CA LYS A 114 -7.25 15.27 28.88
C LYS A 114 -7.88 16.59 29.40
N LEU A 115 -9.19 16.76 29.25
CA LEU A 115 -9.95 17.95 29.67
C LEU A 115 -11.02 17.62 30.74
N SER A 116 -10.83 16.57 31.54
CA SER A 116 -11.71 16.26 32.67
C SER A 116 -10.90 15.86 33.90
#